data_AF-A0A6B0QZ73-F1
#
_entry.id   AF-A0A6B0QZ73-F1
#
_cell.length_a   1.000
_cell.length_b   1.000
_cell.length_c   1.000
_cell.angle_alpha   90.00
_cell.angle_beta   90.00
_cell.angle_gamma   90.00
#
_symmetry.space_group_name_H-M   'P 1'
#
loop_
_entity.id
_entity.type
_entity.pdbx_description
1 polymer ?
#
loop_
_entity_poly.entity_id
_entity_poly.type
_entity_poly.pdbx_seq_one_letter_code
_entity_poly.pdbx_strand_id
1 'polypeptide(L)'
;MSDLGSEELEEEGENDLGEYEGERNEAGERHGHGKARLPNGDIYEGNYEHGKRHGQGIYKFKNGARYIGEYVRNQKHGQGTFIYPDGSRYEGEWADDLRHGHGVYYYINNDTYTGEWFAHQRHGQGTYFYAETGSKYVGTWVNGQQEGAAELIHLNHRYQGKFLNKNPVGPGKYVFDIGCEQHGEYRLTDVVSCRVYIFFYIHRQINSTKITELALWTPTLPQEQPAADRPGQEEAPGAEGGGEMVEEVQPLTDVSEGELESTRPGDEEGDASREDREEFQYDSLDQGNISFEEEEGRQSELLE
;
A
#
# COMPACT_ATOMS: atom_id res chain seq x y z
N MET A 1 -37.23 3.07 4.31
CA MET A 1 -38.37 3.85 4.82
C MET A 1 -38.10 5.31 4.52
N SER A 2 -39.17 6.03 4.24
CA SER A 2 -39.29 7.40 3.74
C SER A 2 -38.39 8.46 4.39
N ASP A 3 -37.68 9.16 3.51
CA ASP A 3 -37.44 10.60 3.44
C ASP A 3 -38.39 11.47 4.27
N LEU A 4 -37.85 12.34 5.14
CA LEU A 4 -38.41 13.62 5.60
C LEU A 4 -37.32 14.41 6.37
N GLY A 5 -36.85 15.52 5.81
CA GLY A 5 -36.25 16.62 6.58
C GLY A 5 -34.95 17.21 6.05
N SER A 6 -34.89 17.59 4.78
CA SER A 6 -33.81 18.43 4.24
C SER A 6 -34.37 19.57 3.41
N GLU A 7 -34.94 20.56 4.10
CA GLU A 7 -35.18 21.90 3.57
C GLU A 7 -34.61 22.89 4.59
N GLU A 8 -33.42 23.41 4.29
CA GLU A 8 -32.98 24.80 4.50
C GLU A 8 -31.47 24.83 4.20
N LEU A 9 -31.19 24.95 2.89
CA LEU A 9 -29.94 25.50 2.40
C LEU A 9 -29.93 26.98 2.79
N GLU A 10 -29.42 27.27 3.99
CA GLU A 10 -28.91 28.60 4.29
C GLU A 10 -27.46 28.67 3.83
N GLU A 11 -27.22 29.69 3.04
CA GLU A 11 -25.94 30.27 2.64
C GLU A 11 -25.20 30.71 3.92
N GLU A 12 -24.66 29.78 4.71
CA GLU A 12 -23.91 30.11 5.93
C GLU A 12 -22.51 30.60 5.56
N GLY A 13 -22.31 31.91 5.78
CA GLY A 13 -21.20 32.70 5.30
C GLY A 13 -19.81 32.29 5.80
N GLU A 14 -18.82 32.97 5.22
CA GLU A 14 -17.36 32.86 5.38
C GLU A 14 -16.79 32.92 6.82
N ASN A 15 -17.60 32.80 7.88
CA ASN A 15 -17.21 33.18 9.23
C ASN A 15 -17.25 32.09 10.30
N ASP A 16 -17.78 30.87 10.04
CA ASP A 16 -17.74 29.82 11.07
C ASP A 16 -16.58 28.83 10.85
N LEU A 17 -15.36 29.34 10.91
CA LEU A 17 -14.17 28.48 10.97
C LEU A 17 -13.99 27.83 12.36
N GLY A 18 -14.94 28.04 13.28
CA GLY A 18 -14.89 27.62 14.67
C GLY A 18 -13.89 28.42 15.53
N GLU A 19 -13.80 28.06 16.82
CA GLU A 19 -12.90 28.71 17.78
C GLU A 19 -11.44 28.40 17.42
N TYR A 20 -10.57 29.41 17.46
CA TYR A 20 -9.13 29.26 17.18
C TYR A 20 -8.27 29.99 18.20
N GLU A 21 -7.33 29.27 18.78
CA GLU A 21 -6.29 29.76 19.68
C GLU A 21 -4.92 29.47 19.05
N GLY A 22 -4.19 30.50 18.62
CA GLY A 22 -2.89 30.31 18.00
C GLY A 22 -2.36 31.56 17.31
N GLU A 23 -1.20 31.40 16.67
CA GLU A 23 -0.55 32.47 15.91
C GLU A 23 -1.37 32.86 14.66
N ARG A 24 -1.16 34.09 14.19
CA ARG A 24 -1.79 34.65 12.98
C ARG A 24 -0.77 35.47 12.19
N ASN A 25 -0.93 35.51 10.88
CA ASN A 25 -0.10 36.34 10.01
C ASN A 25 -0.62 37.79 9.93
N GLU A 26 0.06 38.65 9.17
CA GLU A 26 -0.29 40.07 8.98
C GLU A 26 -1.70 40.28 8.37
N ALA A 27 -2.17 39.32 7.57
CA ALA A 27 -3.51 39.30 6.99
C ALA A 27 -4.60 38.84 7.98
N GLY A 28 -4.21 38.44 9.20
CA GLY A 28 -5.11 37.92 10.22
C GLY A 28 -5.51 36.44 10.04
N GLU A 29 -4.93 35.75 9.07
CA GLU A 29 -5.15 34.32 8.81
C GLU A 29 -4.43 33.46 9.86
N ARG A 30 -4.92 32.24 10.07
CA ARG A 30 -4.25 31.24 10.93
C ARG A 30 -2.86 30.94 10.37
N HIS A 31 -1.83 31.03 11.21
CA HIS A 31 -0.45 30.79 10.82
C HIS A 31 0.34 30.26 12.02
N GLY A 32 1.45 29.56 11.79
CA GLY A 32 2.25 29.01 12.89
C GLY A 32 1.51 27.91 13.64
N HIS A 33 1.83 27.69 14.91
CA HIS A 33 1.16 26.65 15.71
C HIS A 33 -0.16 27.17 16.30
N GLY A 34 -1.21 26.35 16.24
CA GLY A 34 -2.50 26.71 16.80
C GLY A 34 -3.44 25.53 17.01
N LYS A 35 -4.52 25.79 17.75
CA LYS A 35 -5.58 24.86 18.08
C LYS A 35 -6.92 25.40 17.63
N ALA A 36 -7.63 24.63 16.83
CA ALA A 36 -8.98 24.96 16.35
C ALA A 36 -10.00 23.95 16.87
N ARG A 37 -11.14 24.44 17.35
CA ARG A 37 -12.37 23.66 17.52
C ARG A 37 -13.28 23.97 16.36
N LEU A 38 -13.53 22.98 15.50
CA LEU A 38 -14.35 23.16 14.31
C LEU A 38 -15.85 23.15 14.68
N PRO A 39 -16.73 23.75 13.86
CA PRO A 39 -18.18 23.78 14.13
C PRO A 39 -18.81 22.39 14.26
N ASN A 40 -18.27 21.40 13.55
CA ASN A 40 -18.71 20.01 13.63
C ASN A 40 -18.32 19.30 14.95
N GLY A 41 -17.55 19.98 15.82
CA GLY A 41 -17.07 19.46 17.11
C GLY A 41 -15.71 18.76 17.03
N ASP A 42 -15.10 18.66 15.85
CA ASP A 42 -13.74 18.16 15.68
C ASP A 42 -12.71 19.15 16.26
N ILE A 43 -11.53 18.64 16.56
CA ILE A 43 -10.43 19.44 17.11
C ILE A 43 -9.19 19.20 16.26
N TYR A 44 -8.58 20.28 15.78
CA TYR A 44 -7.26 20.25 15.18
C TYR A 44 -6.26 20.99 16.07
N GLU A 45 -5.07 20.44 16.23
CA GLU A 45 -3.95 21.06 16.94
C GLU A 45 -2.68 20.81 16.13
N GLY A 46 -2.03 21.87 15.66
CA GLY A 46 -0.86 21.75 14.81
C GLY A 46 -0.55 23.02 14.03
N ASN A 47 0.24 22.85 12.97
CA ASN A 47 0.75 23.96 12.19
C ASN A 47 -0.26 24.44 11.13
N TYR A 48 -0.30 25.75 10.94
CA TYR A 48 -1.07 26.44 9.93
C TYR A 48 -0.17 27.31 9.04
N GLU A 49 -0.54 27.40 7.77
CA GLU A 49 0.06 28.29 6.79
C GLU A 49 -1.05 28.85 5.89
N HIS A 50 -1.10 30.18 5.73
CA HIS A 50 -2.12 30.89 4.95
C HIS A 50 -3.56 30.42 5.23
N GLY A 51 -3.91 30.31 6.52
CA GLY A 51 -5.25 29.90 6.96
C GLY A 51 -5.53 28.39 6.83
N LYS A 52 -4.61 27.60 6.28
CA LYS A 52 -4.78 26.15 6.03
C LYS A 52 -3.87 25.34 6.93
N ARG A 53 -4.29 24.13 7.28
CA ARG A 53 -3.43 23.16 7.99
C ARG A 53 -2.24 22.81 7.10
N HIS A 54 -1.03 22.97 7.61
CA HIS A 54 0.21 22.72 6.87
C HIS A 54 1.31 22.30 7.83
N GLY A 55 2.01 21.20 7.56
CA GLY A 55 3.02 20.63 8.42
C GLY A 55 2.44 19.64 9.42
N GLN A 56 3.12 19.44 10.55
CA GLN A 56 2.71 18.46 11.56
C GLN A 56 1.44 18.90 12.29
N GLY A 57 0.52 17.96 12.53
CA GLY A 57 -0.66 18.22 13.33
C GLY A 57 -1.42 16.97 13.76
N ILE A 58 -2.33 17.17 14.70
CA ILE A 58 -3.21 16.16 15.27
C ILE A 58 -4.65 16.60 15.01
N TYR A 59 -5.41 15.75 14.32
CA TYR A 59 -6.83 15.94 14.11
C TYR A 59 -7.61 14.87 14.88
N LYS A 60 -8.48 15.32 15.77
CA LYS A 60 -9.35 14.49 16.61
C LYS A 60 -10.77 14.65 16.11
N PHE A 61 -11.32 13.57 15.58
CA PHE A 61 -12.69 13.55 15.08
C PHE A 61 -13.65 13.33 16.25
N LYS A 62 -14.83 13.95 16.19
CA LYS A 62 -15.90 13.76 17.18
C LYS A 62 -16.36 12.30 17.28
N ASN A 63 -16.23 11.53 16.20
CA ASN A 63 -16.55 10.10 16.15
C ASN A 63 -15.52 9.20 16.87
N GLY A 64 -14.43 9.76 17.41
CA GLY A 64 -13.37 9.01 18.10
C GLY A 64 -12.15 8.67 17.24
N ALA A 65 -12.22 8.84 15.93
CA ALA A 65 -11.05 8.69 15.06
C ALA A 65 -10.00 9.77 15.37
N ARG A 66 -8.74 9.49 15.05
CA ARG A 66 -7.67 10.49 15.11
C ARG A 66 -6.64 10.31 14.02
N TYR A 67 -6.16 11.41 13.46
CA TYR A 67 -5.00 11.45 12.59
C TYR A 67 -3.86 12.22 13.27
N ILE A 68 -2.65 11.70 13.17
CA ILE A 68 -1.42 12.31 13.67
C ILE A 68 -0.41 12.26 12.52
N GLY A 69 -0.01 13.40 11.97
CA GLY A 69 0.94 13.40 10.86
C GLY A 69 0.99 14.72 10.13
N GLU A 70 1.53 14.64 8.92
CA GLU A 70 1.73 15.80 8.08
C GLU A 70 0.45 16.21 7.32
N TYR A 71 0.36 17.51 7.06
CA TYR A 71 -0.68 18.15 6.28
C TYR A 71 -0.06 19.04 5.21
N VAL A 72 -0.69 19.12 4.04
CA VAL A 72 -0.41 20.13 3.02
C VAL A 72 -1.73 20.73 2.59
N ARG A 73 -1.91 22.03 2.78
CA ARG A 73 -3.11 22.78 2.34
C ARG A 73 -4.43 22.11 2.75
N ASN A 74 -4.57 21.76 4.04
CA ASN A 74 -5.73 21.05 4.63
C ASN A 74 -5.86 19.55 4.36
N GLN A 75 -5.01 18.94 3.54
CA GLN A 75 -5.05 17.51 3.22
C GLN A 75 -3.97 16.77 3.98
N LYS A 76 -4.25 15.54 4.45
CA LYS A 76 -3.23 14.63 4.98
C LYS A 76 -2.24 14.32 3.86
N HIS A 77 -0.95 14.43 4.18
CA HIS A 77 0.14 14.23 3.23
C HIS A 77 1.34 13.65 3.99
N GLY A 78 2.38 13.17 3.30
CA GLY A 78 3.63 12.74 3.93
C GLY A 78 3.44 11.57 4.89
N GLN A 79 4.15 11.55 6.01
CA GLN A 79 4.00 10.48 7.00
C GLN A 79 2.85 10.76 7.97
N GLY A 80 2.06 9.74 8.26
CA GLY A 80 0.95 9.88 9.21
C GLY A 80 0.39 8.57 9.74
N THR A 81 -0.16 8.66 10.95
CA THR A 81 -0.89 7.60 11.62
C THR A 81 -2.36 7.97 11.72
N PHE A 82 -3.24 7.13 11.17
CA PHE A 82 -4.69 7.24 11.35
C PHE A 82 -5.19 6.10 12.21
N ILE A 83 -5.90 6.42 13.28
CA ILE A 83 -6.49 5.46 14.21
C ILE A 83 -8.00 5.59 14.09
N TYR A 84 -8.64 4.50 13.70
CA TYR A 84 -10.06 4.42 13.41
C TYR A 84 -10.87 4.20 14.69
N PRO A 85 -12.17 4.52 14.70
CA PRO A 85 -13.03 4.33 15.88
C PRO A 85 -13.16 2.87 16.31
N ASP A 86 -13.01 1.93 15.38
CA ASP A 86 -13.04 0.47 15.64
C ASP A 86 -11.76 -0.05 16.30
N GLY A 87 -10.71 0.78 16.42
CA GLY A 87 -9.42 0.42 16.98
C GLY A 87 -8.40 -0.08 15.96
N SER A 88 -8.79 -0.28 14.70
CA SER A 88 -7.83 -0.48 13.62
C SER A 88 -6.98 0.77 13.42
N ARG A 89 -5.80 0.63 12.83
CA ARG A 89 -4.94 1.78 12.53
C ARG A 89 -4.09 1.59 11.28
N TYR A 90 -3.82 2.69 10.61
CA TYR A 90 -2.86 2.77 9.51
C TYR A 90 -1.69 3.65 9.91
N GLU A 91 -0.48 3.22 9.59
CA GLU A 91 0.77 3.95 9.77
C GLU A 91 1.53 3.93 8.45
N GLY A 92 1.74 5.08 7.81
CA GLY A 92 2.45 5.11 6.54
C GLY A 92 2.32 6.44 5.80
N GLU A 93 2.55 6.35 4.49
CA GLU A 93 2.52 7.49 3.58
C GLU A 93 1.08 7.91 3.20
N TRP A 94 0.90 9.21 3.04
CA TRP A 94 -0.35 9.85 2.64
C TRP A 94 -0.10 10.81 1.48
N ALA A 95 -1.05 10.85 0.54
CA ALA A 95 -1.09 11.83 -0.53
C ALA A 95 -2.54 12.25 -0.76
N ASP A 96 -2.80 13.55 -0.71
CA ASP A 96 -4.10 14.17 -0.98
C ASP A 96 -5.27 13.51 -0.22
N ASP A 97 -5.10 13.35 1.09
CA ASP A 97 -6.02 12.66 2.00
C ASP A 97 -6.14 11.13 1.84
N LEU A 98 -5.45 10.54 0.86
CA LEU A 98 -5.45 9.11 0.58
C LEU A 98 -4.23 8.39 1.14
N ARG A 99 -4.40 7.14 1.60
CA ARG A 99 -3.25 6.26 1.88
C ARG A 99 -2.51 6.01 0.56
N HIS A 100 -1.20 6.19 0.56
CA HIS A 100 -0.35 6.07 -0.62
C HIS A 100 1.02 5.49 -0.22
N GLY A 101 1.88 5.16 -1.17
CA GLY A 101 3.27 4.77 -0.90
C GLY A 101 3.34 3.50 -0.04
N HIS A 102 4.23 3.48 0.95
CA HIS A 102 4.39 2.34 1.85
C HIS A 102 3.68 2.58 3.18
N GLY A 103 3.06 1.53 3.71
CA GLY A 103 2.42 1.60 5.02
C GLY A 103 2.03 0.26 5.61
N VAL A 104 1.76 0.30 6.92
CA VAL A 104 1.30 -0.81 7.72
C VAL A 104 -0.13 -0.55 8.18
N TYR A 105 -1.02 -1.51 7.94
CA TYR A 105 -2.38 -1.49 8.45
C TYR A 105 -2.56 -2.61 9.47
N TYR A 106 -3.01 -2.25 10.66
CA TYR A 106 -3.33 -3.17 11.74
C TYR A 106 -4.85 -3.27 11.86
N TYR A 107 -5.37 -4.47 11.62
CA TYR A 107 -6.79 -4.76 11.66
C TYR A 107 -7.24 -5.10 13.08
N ILE A 108 -8.55 -4.98 13.33
CA ILE A 108 -9.15 -5.29 14.64
C ILE A 108 -9.04 -6.77 15.02
N ASN A 109 -8.98 -7.67 14.03
CA ASN A 109 -8.75 -9.09 14.23
C ASN A 109 -7.26 -9.43 14.48
N ASN A 110 -6.42 -8.42 14.67
CA ASN A 110 -4.96 -8.49 14.79
C ASN A 110 -4.21 -8.89 13.51
N ASP A 111 -4.89 -9.05 12.39
CA ASP A 111 -4.21 -9.19 11.10
C ASP A 111 -3.39 -7.93 10.82
N THR A 112 -2.36 -8.08 9.99
CA THR A 112 -1.52 -6.95 9.59
C THR A 112 -1.25 -7.02 8.10
N TYR A 113 -1.42 -5.89 7.41
CA TYR A 113 -0.88 -5.69 6.06
C TYR A 113 0.33 -4.77 6.13
N THR A 114 1.40 -5.12 5.44
CA THR A 114 2.60 -4.28 5.26
C THR A 114 2.98 -4.29 3.79
N GLY A 115 2.93 -3.14 3.13
CA GLY A 115 3.24 -3.08 1.71
C GLY A 115 2.90 -1.75 1.09
N GLU A 116 2.80 -1.79 -0.23
CA GLU A 116 2.47 -0.65 -1.08
C GLU A 116 0.94 -0.36 -1.04
N TRP A 117 0.62 0.92 -1.19
CA TRP A 117 -0.72 1.50 -1.19
C TRP A 117 -0.84 2.49 -2.34
N PHE A 118 -1.99 2.48 -3.00
CA PHE A 118 -2.33 3.45 -4.03
C PHE A 118 -3.81 3.83 -3.89
N ALA A 119 -4.08 5.12 -3.67
CA ALA A 119 -5.42 5.66 -3.53
C ALA A 119 -6.30 4.84 -2.57
N HIS A 120 -5.87 4.69 -1.32
CA HIS A 120 -6.49 3.88 -0.25
C HIS A 120 -6.47 2.36 -0.44
N GLN A 121 -6.11 1.84 -1.60
CA GLN A 121 -6.13 0.41 -1.89
C GLN A 121 -4.74 -0.20 -1.68
N ARG A 122 -4.71 -1.45 -1.21
CA ARG A 122 -3.48 -2.25 -1.25
C ARG A 122 -3.11 -2.47 -2.71
N HIS A 123 -1.87 -2.16 -3.07
CA HIS A 123 -1.40 -2.25 -4.45
C HIS A 123 0.09 -2.66 -4.43
N GLY A 124 0.63 -3.17 -5.53
CA GLY A 124 2.06 -3.50 -5.61
C GLY A 124 2.46 -4.72 -4.78
N GLN A 125 3.64 -4.69 -4.17
CA GLN A 125 4.13 -5.75 -3.29
C GLN A 125 3.64 -5.55 -1.86
N GLY A 126 3.18 -6.63 -1.24
CA GLY A 126 2.69 -6.59 0.13
C GLY A 126 2.70 -7.93 0.83
N THR A 127 2.86 -7.84 2.15
CA THR A 127 2.73 -8.93 3.11
C THR A 127 1.41 -8.79 3.84
N TYR A 128 0.61 -9.85 3.89
CA TYR A 128 -0.54 -9.96 4.78
C TYR A 128 -0.29 -11.08 5.79
N PHE A 129 -0.37 -10.75 7.07
CA PHE A 129 -0.26 -11.69 8.18
C PHE A 129 -1.65 -11.97 8.75
N TYR A 130 -2.01 -13.25 8.77
CA TYR A 130 -3.24 -13.76 9.35
C TYR A 130 -2.97 -14.13 10.80
N ALA A 131 -3.50 -13.36 11.76
CA ALA A 131 -3.20 -13.54 13.17
C ALA A 131 -3.80 -14.83 13.74
N GLU A 132 -4.97 -15.24 13.25
CA GLU A 132 -5.67 -16.45 13.70
C GLU A 132 -4.89 -17.73 13.36
N THR A 133 -4.42 -17.85 12.12
CA THR A 133 -3.73 -19.04 11.62
C THR A 133 -2.21 -18.96 11.73
N GLY A 134 -1.66 -17.77 11.93
CA GLY A 134 -0.23 -17.50 11.81
C GLY A 134 0.30 -17.54 10.37
N SER A 135 -0.59 -17.66 9.38
CA SER A 135 -0.21 -17.68 7.96
C SER A 135 0.28 -16.31 7.48
N LYS A 136 1.09 -16.32 6.43
CA LYS A 136 1.56 -15.10 5.77
C LYS A 136 1.45 -15.22 4.26
N TYR A 137 0.71 -14.30 3.63
CA TYR A 137 0.75 -14.09 2.19
C TYR A 137 1.82 -13.04 1.87
N VAL A 138 2.71 -13.32 0.92
CA VAL A 138 3.75 -12.42 0.44
C VAL A 138 3.68 -12.36 -1.08
N GLY A 139 3.24 -11.26 -1.65
CA GLY A 139 3.22 -11.15 -3.09
C GLY A 139 2.52 -9.91 -3.61
N THR A 140 2.01 -10.04 -4.84
CA THR A 140 1.45 -8.93 -5.59
C THR A 140 -0.02 -8.68 -5.21
N TRP A 141 -0.38 -7.40 -5.17
CA TRP A 141 -1.69 -6.87 -4.87
C TRP A 141 -2.14 -5.91 -5.97
N VAL A 142 -3.38 -6.06 -6.43
CA VAL A 142 -3.98 -5.17 -7.42
C VAL A 142 -5.36 -4.77 -6.89
N ASN A 143 -5.55 -3.49 -6.64
CA ASN A 143 -6.83 -2.91 -6.20
C ASN A 143 -7.44 -3.64 -4.99
N GLY A 144 -6.61 -3.91 -3.98
CA GLY A 144 -7.01 -4.63 -2.78
C GLY A 144 -7.06 -6.15 -2.90
N GLN A 145 -6.87 -6.72 -4.10
CA GLN A 145 -6.96 -8.16 -4.36
C GLN A 145 -5.58 -8.81 -4.45
N GLN A 146 -5.48 -10.06 -3.97
CA GLN A 146 -4.29 -10.90 -4.13
C GLN A 146 -4.23 -11.44 -5.55
N GLU A 147 -3.33 -10.89 -6.36
CA GLU A 147 -3.19 -11.21 -7.77
C GLU A 147 -1.73 -11.32 -8.16
N GLY A 148 -1.37 -12.25 -9.05
CA GLY A 148 -0.02 -12.41 -9.57
C GLY A 148 0.85 -13.36 -8.75
N ALA A 149 2.17 -13.25 -8.88
CA ALA A 149 3.09 -14.15 -8.19
C ALA A 149 3.10 -13.87 -6.68
N ALA A 150 3.01 -14.92 -5.88
CA ALA A 150 3.05 -14.83 -4.43
C ALA A 150 3.51 -16.13 -3.77
N GLU A 151 3.86 -15.99 -2.50
CA GLU A 151 4.09 -17.08 -1.56
C GLU A 151 3.03 -17.06 -0.46
N LEU A 152 2.44 -18.21 -0.16
CA LEU A 152 1.60 -18.39 1.03
C LEU A 152 2.33 -19.31 1.99
N ILE A 153 2.75 -18.78 3.11
CA ILE A 153 3.50 -19.48 4.15
C ILE A 153 2.53 -19.84 5.27
N HIS A 154 2.48 -21.12 5.62
CA HIS A 154 1.70 -21.60 6.77
C HIS A 154 2.52 -22.67 7.51
N LEU A 155 2.75 -22.45 8.80
CA LEU A 155 3.57 -23.32 9.65
C LEU A 155 4.94 -23.65 9.00
N ASN A 156 5.14 -24.90 8.61
CA ASN A 156 6.38 -25.46 8.10
C ASN A 156 6.39 -25.68 6.58
N HIS A 157 5.39 -25.16 5.87
CA HIS A 157 5.33 -25.25 4.41
C HIS A 157 4.97 -23.91 3.78
N ARG A 158 5.37 -23.74 2.52
CA ARG A 158 4.98 -22.58 1.73
C ARG A 158 4.53 -23.01 0.34
N TYR A 159 3.43 -22.45 -0.12
CA TYR A 159 3.04 -22.49 -1.51
C TYR A 159 3.73 -21.35 -2.26
N GLN A 160 4.24 -21.63 -3.46
CA GLN A 160 4.79 -20.65 -4.40
C GLN A 160 4.06 -20.80 -5.73
N GLY A 161 3.40 -19.75 -6.19
CA GLY A 161 2.63 -19.81 -7.43
C GLY A 161 2.00 -18.48 -7.78
N LYS A 162 1.01 -18.52 -8.69
CA LYS A 162 0.22 -17.34 -9.03
C LYS A 162 -1.13 -17.40 -8.34
N PHE A 163 -1.63 -16.22 -7.95
CA PHE A 163 -2.94 -16.06 -7.36
C PHE A 163 -3.83 -15.22 -8.27
N LEU A 164 -5.12 -15.51 -8.24
CA LEU A 164 -6.18 -14.71 -8.82
C LEU A 164 -7.34 -14.69 -7.83
N ASN A 165 -7.66 -13.51 -7.29
CA ASN A 165 -8.73 -13.28 -6.31
C ASN A 165 -8.60 -14.22 -5.10
N LYS A 166 -7.43 -14.25 -4.45
CA LYS A 166 -7.09 -15.16 -3.33
C LYS A 166 -6.97 -16.65 -3.69
N ASN A 167 -7.21 -17.07 -4.94
CA ASN A 167 -7.13 -18.48 -5.35
C ASN A 167 -5.84 -18.78 -6.11
N PRO A 168 -5.07 -19.83 -5.77
CA PRO A 168 -3.95 -20.31 -6.57
C PRO A 168 -4.39 -20.74 -7.98
N VAL A 169 -3.64 -20.31 -8.99
CA VAL A 169 -3.90 -20.58 -10.41
C VAL A 169 -2.61 -20.90 -11.17
N GLY A 170 -2.72 -21.77 -12.16
CA GLY A 170 -1.60 -22.17 -13.02
C GLY A 170 -0.57 -23.06 -12.32
N PRO A 171 0.68 -23.08 -12.80
CA PRO A 171 1.74 -23.86 -12.18
C PRO A 171 2.13 -23.27 -10.82
N GLY A 172 2.26 -24.14 -9.82
CA GLY A 172 2.75 -23.78 -8.49
C GLY A 172 3.36 -24.97 -7.79
N LYS A 173 4.02 -24.71 -6.66
CA LYS A 173 4.64 -25.76 -5.85
C LYS A 173 4.48 -25.51 -4.36
N TYR A 174 4.28 -26.57 -3.60
CA TYR A 174 4.48 -26.56 -2.14
C TYR A 174 5.92 -26.94 -1.83
N VAL A 175 6.56 -26.18 -0.96
CA VAL A 175 7.89 -26.47 -0.42
C VAL A 175 7.76 -26.72 1.07
N PHE A 176 8.20 -27.90 1.51
CA PHE A 176 8.20 -28.32 2.90
C PHE A 176 9.59 -28.15 3.52
N ASP A 177 9.64 -27.85 4.81
CA ASP A 177 10.87 -27.73 5.60
C ASP A 177 11.78 -28.97 5.55
N ILE A 178 11.20 -30.16 5.39
CA ILE A 178 11.91 -31.43 5.18
C ILE A 178 12.66 -31.53 3.83
N GLY A 179 12.64 -30.47 3.03
CA GLY A 179 13.34 -30.41 1.75
C GLY A 179 12.61 -31.16 0.62
N CYS A 180 11.30 -31.33 0.72
CA CYS A 180 10.48 -31.90 -0.35
C CYS A 180 9.72 -30.78 -1.08
N GLU A 181 9.57 -30.93 -2.40
CA GLU A 181 8.69 -30.09 -3.21
C GLU A 181 7.57 -30.93 -3.85
N GLN A 182 6.35 -30.41 -3.81
CA GLN A 182 5.22 -30.95 -4.55
C GLN A 182 4.84 -29.97 -5.66
N HIS A 183 4.97 -30.40 -6.92
CA HIS A 183 4.64 -29.58 -8.09
C HIS A 183 3.25 -29.90 -8.61
N GLY A 184 2.47 -28.87 -8.94
CA GLY A 184 1.09 -29.02 -9.38
C GLY A 184 0.64 -27.95 -10.37
N GLU A 185 -0.44 -28.26 -11.08
CA GLU A 185 -1.20 -27.29 -11.87
C GLU A 185 -2.57 -27.07 -11.23
N TYR A 186 -2.78 -25.83 -10.77
CA TYR A 186 -3.95 -25.40 -10.01
C TYR A 186 -4.91 -24.69 -10.95
N ARG A 187 -6.17 -25.16 -10.99
CA ARG A 187 -7.21 -24.51 -11.78
C ARG A 187 -8.45 -24.39 -10.92
N LEU A 188 -9.07 -23.21 -11.00
CA LEU A 188 -10.40 -23.04 -10.47
C LEU A 188 -11.36 -23.84 -11.35
N THR A 189 -11.99 -24.85 -10.78
CA THR A 189 -13.01 -25.65 -11.46
C THR A 189 -14.37 -25.36 -10.85
N ASP A 190 -15.34 -24.94 -11.66
CA ASP A 190 -16.75 -25.01 -11.29
C ASP A 190 -17.13 -26.49 -11.32
N VAL A 191 -17.35 -27.14 -10.18
CA VAL A 191 -17.76 -28.56 -10.19
C VAL A 191 -19.28 -28.69 -10.30
N VAL A 192 -19.63 -29.55 -11.25
CA VAL A 192 -20.91 -30.05 -11.75
C VAL A 192 -22.00 -30.25 -10.70
N SER A 193 -23.24 -29.89 -11.08
CA SER A 193 -24.46 -30.08 -10.30
C SER A 193 -24.63 -31.51 -9.77
N CYS A 194 -24.79 -31.66 -8.47
CA CYS A 194 -25.31 -32.87 -7.85
C CYS A 194 -26.81 -32.66 -7.54
N ARG A 195 -27.69 -33.33 -8.28
CA ARG A 195 -29.16 -33.25 -8.05
C ARG A 195 -29.55 -34.12 -6.85
N VAL A 196 -29.56 -33.55 -5.65
CA VAL A 196 -30.33 -34.11 -4.53
C VAL A 196 -31.00 -32.94 -3.79
N TYR A 197 -32.30 -32.76 -4.05
CA TYR A 197 -33.19 -31.68 -3.59
C TYR A 197 -32.87 -30.27 -4.14
N ILE A 198 -33.91 -29.44 -4.25
CA ILE A 198 -33.97 -28.19 -5.04
C ILE A 198 -33.19 -27.04 -4.34
N PHE A 199 -31.88 -27.21 -4.17
CA PHE A 199 -30.95 -26.14 -3.82
C PHE A 199 -29.64 -26.38 -4.59
N PHE A 200 -29.34 -25.51 -5.54
CA PHE A 200 -28.03 -25.49 -6.20
C PHE A 200 -27.05 -24.73 -5.30
N TYR A 201 -26.21 -25.46 -4.56
CA TYR A 201 -25.00 -24.87 -3.99
C TYR A 201 -23.87 -25.03 -5.01
N ILE A 202 -23.43 -23.92 -5.60
CA ILE A 202 -22.19 -23.87 -6.36
C ILE A 202 -21.06 -23.76 -5.33
N HIS A 203 -20.35 -24.86 -5.09
CA HIS A 203 -19.09 -24.83 -4.36
C HIS A 203 -17.93 -24.71 -5.35
N ARG A 204 -17.14 -23.65 -5.23
CA ARG A 204 -15.86 -23.52 -5.93
C ARG A 204 -14.86 -24.43 -5.22
N GLN A 205 -14.29 -25.39 -5.96
CA GLN A 205 -13.21 -26.23 -5.48
C GLN A 205 -11.93 -25.97 -6.29
N ILE A 206 -10.80 -25.89 -5.59
CA ILE A 206 -9.47 -25.80 -6.20
C ILE A 206 -8.95 -27.23 -6.32
N ASN A 207 -8.77 -27.68 -7.55
CA ASN A 207 -8.24 -29.01 -7.82
C ASN A 207 -6.82 -28.91 -8.37
N SER A 208 -5.89 -29.68 -7.77
CA SER A 208 -4.62 -29.99 -8.43
C SER A 208 -4.90 -31.04 -9.50
N THR A 209 -4.88 -30.61 -10.75
CA THR A 209 -5.28 -31.48 -11.88
C THR A 209 -4.16 -32.45 -12.29
N LYS A 210 -2.93 -32.18 -11.86
CA LYS A 210 -1.75 -33.01 -12.16
C LYS A 210 -0.66 -32.77 -11.12
N ILE A 211 -0.43 -33.73 -10.22
CA ILE A 211 0.81 -33.78 -9.44
C ILE A 211 1.89 -34.24 -10.42
N THR A 212 2.80 -33.33 -10.76
CA THR A 212 3.75 -33.55 -11.87
C THR A 212 5.03 -34.24 -11.40
N GLU A 213 5.47 -33.97 -10.17
CA GLU A 213 6.72 -34.51 -9.63
C GLU A 213 6.79 -34.34 -8.10
N LEU A 214 7.42 -35.31 -7.42
CA LEU A 214 7.92 -35.15 -6.05
C LEU A 214 9.45 -35.08 -6.16
N ALA A 215 10.02 -33.91 -5.89
CA ALA A 215 11.46 -33.68 -6.01
C ALA A 215 12.05 -33.29 -4.65
N LEU A 216 13.27 -33.77 -4.39
CA LEU A 216 14.08 -33.24 -3.30
C LEU A 216 14.52 -31.82 -3.66
N TRP A 217 14.32 -30.87 -2.76
CA TRP A 217 14.73 -29.48 -2.90
C TRP A 217 16.24 -29.42 -3.10
N THR A 218 16.67 -28.93 -4.25
CA THR A 218 18.06 -28.57 -4.52
C THR A 218 18.21 -27.05 -4.43
N PRO A 219 18.95 -26.50 -3.44
CA PRO A 219 19.25 -25.07 -3.41
C PRO A 219 19.96 -24.67 -4.69
N THR A 220 19.46 -23.65 -5.38
CA THR A 220 20.18 -23.04 -6.50
C THR A 220 21.34 -22.24 -5.91
N LEU A 221 22.52 -22.87 -5.82
CA LEU A 221 23.77 -22.14 -5.57
C LEU A 221 23.96 -21.13 -6.71
N PRO A 222 24.33 -19.87 -6.43
CA PRO A 222 24.70 -18.93 -7.48
C PRO A 222 25.81 -19.56 -8.32
N GLN A 223 25.61 -19.66 -9.64
CA GLN A 223 26.65 -20.15 -10.55
C GLN A 223 27.88 -19.25 -10.41
N GLU A 224 29.01 -19.82 -9.96
CA GLU A 224 30.32 -19.21 -10.19
C GLU A 224 30.51 -19.03 -11.69
N GLN A 225 30.72 -17.78 -12.11
CA GLN A 225 31.09 -17.45 -13.48
C GLN A 225 32.38 -18.21 -13.84
N PRO A 226 32.46 -18.87 -15.00
CA PRO A 226 33.70 -19.48 -15.44
C PRO A 226 34.73 -18.36 -15.66
N ALA A 227 35.93 -18.57 -15.12
CA ALA A 227 37.05 -17.66 -15.23
C ALA A 227 37.29 -17.27 -16.70
N ALA A 228 37.22 -15.97 -16.99
CA ALA A 228 37.60 -15.42 -18.27
C ALA A 228 39.11 -15.68 -18.52
N ASP A 229 39.39 -16.24 -19.70
CA ASP A 229 40.72 -16.42 -20.25
C ASP A 229 41.57 -15.15 -20.12
N ARG A 230 42.75 -15.29 -19.50
CA ARG A 230 43.82 -14.28 -19.61
C ARG A 230 44.52 -14.44 -20.96
N PRO A 231 44.68 -13.38 -21.77
CA PRO A 231 45.69 -13.38 -22.81
C PRO A 231 47.02 -12.82 -22.27
N GLY A 232 48.09 -13.56 -22.56
CA GLY A 232 49.47 -13.13 -22.83
C GLY A 232 50.08 -11.97 -22.04
N GLN A 233 51.09 -12.29 -21.22
CA GLN A 233 52.20 -11.37 -20.94
C GLN A 233 53.30 -11.60 -22.00
N GLU A 234 53.65 -10.56 -22.75
CA GLU A 234 54.92 -10.45 -23.45
C GLU A 234 55.53 -9.07 -23.12
N GLU A 235 56.71 -9.16 -22.49
CA GLU A 235 57.83 -8.21 -22.37
C GLU A 235 57.66 -6.76 -21.88
N ALA A 236 58.46 -6.45 -20.85
CA ALA A 236 58.88 -5.11 -20.45
C ALA A 236 59.96 -4.56 -21.41
N PRO A 237 60.13 -3.23 -21.52
CA PRO A 237 61.16 -2.56 -20.71
C PRO A 237 60.62 -1.23 -20.14
N GLY A 238 61.05 -0.74 -18.99
CA GLY A 238 62.39 -0.25 -18.68
C GLY A 238 62.19 1.12 -18.04
N ALA A 239 62.53 1.25 -16.76
CA ALA A 239 62.38 2.48 -15.99
C ALA A 239 63.66 3.30 -16.09
N GLU A 240 63.58 4.54 -16.56
CA GLU A 240 64.60 5.58 -16.31
C GLU A 240 63.97 6.98 -16.25
N GLY A 241 64.39 7.75 -15.24
CA GLY A 241 64.29 9.21 -15.13
C GLY A 241 62.90 9.74 -14.73
N GLY A 242 62.69 10.49 -13.65
CA GLY A 242 63.56 11.45 -12.98
C GLY A 242 62.84 12.80 -12.97
N GLY A 243 62.65 13.40 -11.79
CA GLY A 243 62.26 14.80 -11.66
C GLY A 243 61.06 15.08 -10.73
N GLU A 244 61.37 15.58 -9.54
CA GLU A 244 60.59 16.63 -8.83
C GLU A 244 60.24 17.76 -9.84
N MET A 245 59.22 18.61 -9.69
CA MET A 245 59.00 19.57 -8.61
C MET A 245 57.64 20.29 -8.80
N VAL A 246 56.95 20.47 -7.67
CA VAL A 246 56.15 21.60 -7.14
C VAL A 246 55.36 22.61 -8.02
N GLU A 247 54.18 22.92 -7.44
CA GLU A 247 53.52 24.26 -7.34
C GLU A 247 52.84 24.85 -8.59
N GLU A 248 51.72 25.59 -8.54
CA GLU A 248 50.75 26.01 -7.53
C GLU A 248 49.59 26.71 -8.31
N VAL A 249 48.44 26.93 -7.66
CA VAL A 249 47.53 28.09 -7.87
C VAL A 249 46.72 28.21 -9.20
N GLN A 250 45.42 27.87 -9.08
CA GLN A 250 44.17 28.63 -9.34
C GLN A 250 44.19 29.96 -10.16
N PRO A 251 43.05 30.62 -10.48
CA PRO A 251 41.75 30.20 -11.05
C PRO A 251 41.30 31.16 -12.21
N LEU A 252 39.99 31.16 -12.52
CA LEU A 252 39.13 32.28 -12.98
C LEU A 252 38.80 32.49 -14.48
N THR A 253 37.52 32.87 -14.66
CA THR A 253 36.86 33.65 -15.75
C THR A 253 36.43 32.87 -17.02
N ASP A 254 35.33 33.16 -17.71
CA ASP A 254 34.25 34.14 -17.54
C ASP A 254 33.04 33.82 -18.45
N VAL A 255 31.90 34.42 -18.11
CA VAL A 255 30.65 34.79 -18.83
C VAL A 255 30.41 34.34 -20.30
N SER A 256 29.14 34.02 -20.63
CA SER A 256 28.25 35.00 -21.30
C SER A 256 26.79 34.55 -21.40
N GLU A 257 25.91 35.55 -21.31
CA GLU A 257 24.46 35.57 -21.17
C GLU A 257 23.66 35.31 -22.46
N GLY A 258 22.34 35.20 -22.31
CA GLY A 258 21.36 35.27 -23.41
C GLY A 258 19.91 35.13 -22.92
N GLU A 259 19.34 36.22 -22.40
CA GLU A 259 17.92 36.41 -22.10
C GLU A 259 17.05 36.52 -23.37
N LEU A 260 15.74 36.23 -23.24
CA LEU A 260 14.65 37.10 -23.72
C LEU A 260 13.30 36.66 -23.14
N GLU A 261 12.52 37.65 -22.71
CA GLU A 261 11.29 37.61 -21.90
C GLU A 261 10.04 38.01 -22.72
N SER A 262 8.86 37.77 -22.12
CA SER A 262 7.58 38.50 -22.27
C SER A 262 6.64 38.04 -23.42
N THR A 263 5.31 37.93 -23.31
CA THR A 263 4.29 38.36 -22.32
C THR A 263 2.95 37.61 -22.62
N ARG A 264 2.08 37.45 -21.61
CA ARG A 264 0.62 37.09 -21.69
C ARG A 264 -0.21 38.35 -22.12
N PRO A 265 -1.56 38.37 -22.37
CA PRO A 265 -2.65 37.53 -21.78
C PRO A 265 -3.90 37.25 -22.67
N GLY A 266 -4.90 36.55 -22.11
CA GLY A 266 -6.28 36.53 -22.62
C GLY A 266 -7.10 35.29 -22.23
N ASP A 267 -8.23 35.54 -21.56
CA ASP A 267 -9.18 34.64 -20.89
C ASP A 267 -10.05 33.78 -21.83
N GLU A 268 -10.57 32.65 -21.34
CA GLU A 268 -12.02 32.32 -21.33
C GLU A 268 -12.32 30.92 -20.76
N GLU A 269 -13.52 30.83 -20.19
CA GLU A 269 -14.09 29.81 -19.32
C GLU A 269 -14.39 28.46 -19.99
N GLY A 270 -14.50 27.41 -19.17
CA GLY A 270 -14.91 26.07 -19.60
C GLY A 270 -15.12 25.14 -18.41
N ASP A 271 -16.27 25.31 -17.76
CA ASP A 271 -16.89 24.39 -16.79
C ASP A 271 -16.93 22.93 -17.29
N ALA A 272 -16.40 22.03 -16.48
CA ALA A 272 -16.73 20.61 -16.50
C ALA A 272 -16.36 20.02 -15.13
N SER A 273 -17.17 20.38 -14.15
CA SER A 273 -17.40 19.56 -12.97
C SER A 273 -17.75 18.12 -13.40
N ARG A 274 -16.96 17.15 -12.94
CA ARG A 274 -17.44 15.76 -12.86
C ARG A 274 -16.97 15.14 -11.57
N GLU A 275 -17.97 15.02 -10.72
CA GLU A 275 -18.03 14.41 -9.42
C GLU A 275 -17.53 12.97 -9.50
N ASP A 276 -16.61 12.61 -8.61
CA ASP A 276 -16.57 11.29 -8.01
C ASP A 276 -16.30 11.51 -6.52
N ARG A 277 -17.36 11.96 -5.84
CA ARG A 277 -17.46 11.95 -4.38
C ARG A 277 -17.79 10.52 -3.99
N GLU A 278 -16.75 9.67 -3.97
CA GLU A 278 -16.88 8.31 -3.43
C GLU A 278 -17.24 8.41 -1.95
N GLU A 279 -18.48 8.01 -1.70
CA GLU A 279 -19.05 7.67 -0.42
C GLU A 279 -18.06 6.77 0.33
N PHE A 280 -17.64 7.17 1.54
CA PHE A 280 -16.76 6.36 2.39
C PHE A 280 -17.50 5.09 2.81
N GLN A 281 -17.52 4.11 1.92
CA GLN A 281 -17.87 2.74 2.21
C GLN A 281 -16.77 2.23 3.13
N TYR A 282 -17.11 2.13 4.42
CA TYR A 282 -16.30 1.39 5.37
C TYR A 282 -15.99 0.02 4.75
N ASP A 283 -14.71 -0.36 4.73
CA ASP A 283 -14.27 -1.75 4.50
C ASP A 283 -14.77 -2.62 5.67
N SER A 284 -16.08 -2.83 5.69
CA SER A 284 -16.79 -3.83 6.49
C SER A 284 -17.15 -5.04 5.63
N LEU A 285 -16.53 -5.18 4.45
CA LEU A 285 -16.73 -6.29 3.53
C LEU A 285 -15.45 -7.12 3.36
N ASP A 286 -14.98 -7.70 4.46
CA ASP A 286 -14.47 -9.09 4.42
C ASP A 286 -15.45 -9.97 5.24
N GLN A 287 -16.75 -9.82 4.95
CA GLN A 287 -17.74 -10.82 5.32
C GLN A 287 -17.63 -11.98 4.33
N GLY A 288 -16.98 -13.06 4.75
CA GLY A 288 -16.97 -14.30 4.01
C GLY A 288 -15.70 -15.10 4.19
N ASN A 289 -15.35 -15.43 5.43
CA ASN A 289 -14.46 -16.55 5.71
C ASN A 289 -15.15 -17.82 5.18
N ILE A 290 -14.76 -18.26 3.99
CA ILE A 290 -14.81 -19.67 3.62
C ILE A 290 -13.34 -20.05 3.50
N SER A 291 -12.80 -20.49 4.64
CA SER A 291 -11.46 -21.06 4.71
C SER A 291 -11.41 -22.29 3.82
N PHE A 292 -10.34 -22.39 3.02
CA PHE A 292 -10.00 -23.58 2.23
C PHE A 292 -9.69 -24.80 3.13
N GLU A 293 -9.61 -24.61 4.45
CA GLU A 293 -9.18 -25.63 5.42
C GLU A 293 -10.34 -26.30 6.19
N GLU A 294 -11.60 -25.88 6.01
CA GLU A 294 -12.74 -26.56 6.66
C GLU A 294 -13.09 -27.93 6.05
N GLU A 295 -12.53 -28.30 4.88
CA GLU A 295 -12.84 -29.58 4.22
C GLU A 295 -11.95 -30.76 4.65
N GLU A 296 -10.76 -30.52 5.24
CA GLU A 296 -9.90 -31.61 5.75
C GLU A 296 -10.25 -32.05 7.18
N GLY A 297 -10.84 -31.18 8.00
CA GLY A 297 -11.16 -31.47 9.40
C GLY A 297 -12.42 -32.33 9.63
N ARG A 298 -13.27 -32.54 8.61
CA ARG A 298 -14.54 -33.28 8.75
C ARG A 298 -14.51 -34.74 8.29
N GLN A 299 -13.39 -35.23 7.75
CA GLN A 299 -13.26 -36.64 7.36
C GLN A 299 -12.67 -37.55 8.45
N SER A 300 -12.19 -37.00 9.58
CA SER A 300 -11.63 -37.78 10.69
C SER A 300 -12.60 -38.13 11.82
N GLU A 301 -13.82 -37.57 11.86
CA GLU A 301 -14.81 -37.87 12.92
C GLU A 301 -15.97 -38.79 12.45
N LEU A 302 -15.88 -39.38 11.26
CA LEU A 302 -16.85 -40.37 10.76
C LEU A 302 -16.29 -41.79 10.66
N LEU A 303 -15.13 -42.03 11.27
CA LEU A 303 -14.50 -43.34 11.41
C LEU A 303 -13.99 -43.55 12.85
N GLU A 304 -14.89 -43.46 13.83
CA GLU A 304 -14.83 -44.22 15.09
C GLU A 304 -16.22 -44.72 15.48
#